data_AF-A0A3N5RG35-F1
#
_entry.id   AF-A0A3N5RG35-F1
#
_cell.length_a   1.000
_cell.length_b   1.000
_cell.length_c   1.000
_cell.angle_alpha   90.00
_cell.angle_beta   90.00
_cell.angle_gamma   90.00
#
_symmetry.space_group_name_H-M   'P 1'
#
loop_
_entity.id
_entity.type
_entity.pdbx_description
1 polymer ?
#
loop_
_entity_poly.entity_id
_entity_poly.type
_entity_poly.pdbx_seq_one_letter_code
_entity_poly.pdbx_strand_id
1 'polypeptide(L)' 'MQGQLRKEPLTCFIESECGHTRRPLHIEIDSDLEYRVREADARPMIYVPLLNFDKLKDNSITDKF' A
#
# COMPACT_ATOMS: atom_id res chain seq x y z
N MET A 1 -1.42 16.86 5.21
CA MET A 1 -1.96 16.87 3.84
C MET A 1 -2.90 15.67 3.70
N GLN A 2 -4.22 15.88 3.67
CA GLN A 2 -5.20 14.78 3.64
C GLN A 2 -5.32 14.29 2.19
N GLY A 3 -4.61 13.20 1.88
CA GLY A 3 -4.46 12.63 0.54
C GLY A 3 -5.72 11.96 0.00
N GLN A 4 -6.83 12.69 -0.09
CA GLN A 4 -8.05 12.24 -0.74
C GLN A 4 -8.36 13.17 -1.91
N LEU A 5 -7.80 12.87 -3.09
CA LEU A 5 -8.03 13.63 -4.33
C LEU A 5 -9.53 13.77 -4.66
N ARG A 6 -10.34 12.75 -4.32
CA ARG A 6 -11.77 12.69 -4.65
C ARG A 6 -12.72 12.84 -3.46
N LYS A 7 -12.21 12.88 -2.21
CA LYS A 7 -13.02 12.86 -0.96
C LYS A 7 -14.08 11.74 -0.90
N GLU A 8 -13.84 10.66 -1.62
CA GLU A 8 -14.70 9.48 -1.67
C GLU A 8 -13.93 8.31 -1.03
N PRO A 9 -14.61 7.39 -0.33
CA PRO A 9 -14.02 6.13 0.08
C PRO A 9 -13.53 5.35 -1.16
N LEU A 10 -12.27 4.97 -1.14
CA LEU A 10 -11.61 4.12 -2.11
C LEU A 10 -11.21 2.80 -1.45
N THR A 11 -11.26 1.75 -2.26
CA THR A 11 -10.69 0.43 -1.94
C THR A 11 -9.75 0.05 -3.07
N CYS A 12 -8.55 -0.38 -2.72
CA CYS A 12 -7.53 -0.87 -3.63
C CYS A 12 -7.41 -2.39 -3.49
N PHE A 13 -7.21 -3.08 -4.62
CA PHE A 13 -6.94 -4.51 -4.68
C PHE A 13 -5.54 -4.70 -5.25
N ILE A 14 -4.71 -5.47 -4.56
CA ILE A 14 -3.36 -5.83 -4.99
C ILE A 14 -3.34 -7.34 -5.23
N GLU A 15 -3.00 -7.72 -6.45
CA GLU A 15 -2.74 -9.10 -6.83
C GLU A 15 -1.22 -9.31 -6.91
N SER A 16 -0.74 -10.34 -6.22
CA SER A 16 0.68 -10.66 -6.17
C SER A 16 0.90 -12.16 -6.00
N GLU A 17 2.16 -12.57 -5.84
CA GLU A 17 2.52 -13.95 -5.56
C GLU A 17 3.59 -14.05 -4.47
N CYS A 18 3.56 -15.14 -3.71
CA CYS A 18 4.62 -15.44 -2.75
C CYS A 18 5.92 -15.76 -3.50
N GLY A 19 6.98 -14.98 -3.29
CA GLY A 19 8.28 -15.22 -3.96
C GLY A 19 8.91 -16.60 -3.70
N HIS A 20 8.55 -17.25 -2.58
CA HIS A 20 9.04 -18.61 -2.26
C HIS A 20 8.16 -19.72 -2.83
N THR A 21 6.84 -19.64 -2.63
CA THR A 21 5.90 -20.73 -2.99
C THR A 21 5.19 -20.53 -4.32
N ARG A 22 5.28 -19.33 -4.90
CA ARG A 22 4.53 -18.86 -6.09
C ARG A 22 3.01 -18.93 -5.96
N ARG A 23 2.50 -19.09 -4.74
CA ARG A 23 1.05 -19.06 -4.50
C ARG A 23 0.53 -17.64 -4.69
N PRO A 24 -0.68 -17.48 -5.27
CA PRO A 24 -1.31 -16.18 -5.41
C PRO A 24 -1.59 -15.56 -4.04
N LEU A 25 -1.54 -14.24 -3.99
CA LEU A 25 -1.85 -13.41 -2.82
C LEU A 25 -2.76 -12.27 -3.26
N HIS A 26 -3.89 -12.11 -2.57
CA HIS A 26 -4.84 -11.04 -2.82
C HIS A 26 -5.00 -10.19 -1.56
N ILE A 27 -4.64 -8.92 -1.69
CA ILE A 27 -4.65 -7.94 -0.60
C ILE A 27 -5.68 -6.86 -0.93
N GLU A 28 -6.53 -6.56 0.03
CA GLU A 28 -7.47 -5.43 -0.02
C GLU A 28 -6.99 -4.35 0.94
N ILE A 29 -7.03 -3.09 0.51
CA ILE A 29 -6.68 -1.93 1.33
C ILE A 29 -7.79 -0.90 1.20
N ASP A 30 -8.32 -0.42 2.31
CA ASP A 30 -9.34 0.63 2.32
C ASP A 30 -8.76 2.03 2.54
N SER A 31 -9.65 3.02 2.62
CA SER A 31 -9.28 4.43 2.79
C SER A 31 -8.70 4.78 4.15
N ASP A 32 -8.91 3.93 5.15
CA ASP A 32 -8.35 4.06 6.48
C ASP A 32 -7.00 3.33 6.61
N LEU A 33 -6.50 2.78 5.49
CA LEU A 33 -5.28 1.96 5.39
C LEU A 33 -5.37 0.64 6.18
N GLU A 34 -6.59 0.24 6.54
CA GLU A 34 -6.84 -1.12 7.04
C GLU A 34 -6.70 -2.10 5.87
N TYR A 35 -6.05 -3.22 6.13
CA TYR A 35 -5.82 -4.23 5.10
C TYR A 35 -6.38 -5.59 5.48
N ARG A 36 -6.72 -6.37 4.45
CA ARG A 36 -7.14 -7.76 4.58
C ARG A 36 -6.49 -8.62 3.51
N VAL A 37 -6.23 -9.87 3.86
CA VAL A 37 -5.64 -10.86 2.96
C VAL A 37 -6.64 -11.98 2.80
N ARG A 38 -6.95 -12.36 1.56
CA ARG A 38 -7.99 -13.36 1.29
C ARG A 38 -7.54 -14.78 1.57
N GLU A 39 -6.25 -15.05 1.44
CA GLU A 39 -5.67 -16.37 1.69
C GLU A 39 -5.55 -16.65 3.20
N ALA A 40 -6.19 -17.73 3.66
CA ALA A 40 -6.26 -18.10 5.08
C ALA A 40 -4.87 -18.27 5.76
N ASP A 41 -3.87 -18.73 5.01
CA ASP A 41 -2.52 -19.01 5.53
C ASP A 41 -1.50 -17.91 5.21
N ALA A 42 -1.93 -16.79 4.64
CA ALA A 42 -1.03 -15.70 4.26
C ALA A 42 -0.98 -14.63 5.36
N ARG A 43 0.23 -14.36 5.86
CA ARG A 43 0.53 -13.27 6.80
C ARG A 43 1.60 -12.35 6.21
N PRO A 44 1.28 -11.54 5.20
CA PRO A 44 2.23 -10.61 4.63
C PRO A 44 2.63 -9.56 5.66
N MET A 45 3.92 -9.23 5.70
CA MET A 45 4.40 -8.05 6.42
C MET A 45 4.11 -6.82 5.55
N ILE A 46 3.11 -6.04 5.93
CA ILE A 46 2.80 -4.77 5.26
C ILE A 46 3.51 -3.65 6.02
N TYR A 47 4.36 -2.93 5.30
CA TYR A 47 5.03 -1.74 5.79
C TYR A 47 4.58 -0.55 4.95
N VAL A 48 3.86 0.38 5.58
CA VAL A 48 3.45 1.63 4.95
C VAL A 48 4.40 2.72 5.41
N PRO A 49 5.43 3.09 4.61
CA PRO A 49 6.30 4.19 4.98
C PRO A 49 5.48 5.48 4.98
N LEU A 50 5.36 6.11 6.15
CA LEU A 50 4.79 7.45 6.25
C LEU A 50 5.81 8.43 5.63
N LEU A 51 5.58 8.84 4.39
CA LEU A 51 6.37 9.89 3.77
C LEU A 51 6.03 11.22 4.45
N ASN A 52 6.99 11.79 5.16
CA ASN A 52 6.86 13.14 5.69
C ASN A 52 7.17 14.14 4.58
N PHE A 53 6.13 14.57 3.86
CA PHE A 53 6.24 15.54 2.78
C PHE A 53 6.81 16.89 3.24
N ASP A 54 6.63 17.30 4.49
CA ASP A 54 7.20 18.55 5.02
C ASP A 54 8.72 18.46 5.19
N LYS A 55 9.28 17.24 5.28
CA LYS A 55 10.73 16.98 5.36
C LYS A 55 11.34 16.61 4.01
N LEU A 56 10.54 16.46 2.96
CA LEU A 56 11.05 16.23 1.60
C LEU A 56 11.61 17.57 1.08
N LYS A 57 12.94 17.68 1.03
CA LYS A 57 13.62 18.83 0.42
C LYS A 57 13.53 18.81 -1.11
N ASP A 58 13.25 17.65 -1.67
CA ASP A 58 13.22 17.38 -3.10
C ASP A 58 11.77 17.46 -3.58
N ASN A 59 11.55 18.13 -4.71
CA ASN A 59 10.20 18.39 -5.24
C ASN A 59 9.52 17.13 -5.78
N SER A 60 10.27 16.05 -6.02
CA SER A 60 9.77 14.77 -6.49
C SER A 60 10.56 13.60 -5.89
N ILE A 61 9.86 12.47 -5.71
CA ILE A 61 10.48 11.18 -5.34
C ILE A 61 11.44 10.67 -6.42
N THR A 62 11.23 11.05 -7.69
CA THR A 62 12.07 10.63 -8.83
C THR A 62 13.40 11.36 -8.90
N ASP A 63 13.52 12.52 -8.25
CA ASP A 63 14.73 13.36 -8.37
C ASP A 63 15.92 12.80 -7.57
N LYS A 64 15.70 11.70 -6.85
CA LYS A 64 16.69 11.03 -5.99
C LYS A 64 17.03 9.58 -6.36
N PHE A 65 16.36 8.98 -7.34
CA PHE A 65 16.64 7.63 -7.83
C PHE A 65 17.39 7.66 -9.15
#